data_AF-A0A2E6NMS7-F1
#
_entry.id   AF-A0A2E6NMS7-F1
#
_cell.length_a   1.000
_cell.length_b   1.000
_cell.length_c   1.000
_cell.angle_alpha   90.00
_cell.angle_beta   90.00
_cell.angle_gamma   90.00
#
_symmetry.space_group_name_H-M   'P 1'
#
loop_
_entity.id
_entity.type
_entity.pdbx_description
1 polymer ?
#
loop_
_entity_poly.entity_id
_entity_poly.type
_entity_poly.pdbx_seq_one_letter_code
_entity_poly.pdbx_strand_id
1 'polypeptide(L)'
;MVHEDSCDTQPELEGFHSLPVLSAGGAVASAARPKHPAWVKAKFSYNERYRFLGERLKAHGLHTVCEEAECPNIGECWGNGTATFMLLGDVCTRGCNFCSVTSGKPEALDENEPAKVAEVIEDLGLDYAVLTSVNRDDLADQGSVAFAATIDAIHSRLPSCRVEALVPDFQGSRKCIARVVDTALYVFAHNIETVPRLYDRVRPGAGYVRSLEVLSAAREISREPPVLENREGPLLTKSGLMLGLGETREELLEVFADLRRHDVDILTLGQYLQPTAGQLDVFRYVTPAEFAELQREAESMGFLQVVSGPLVRSSYHAWETPAAVAGRDE
;
A
#
# COMPACT_ATOMS: atom_id res chain seq x y z
N MET A 1 -46.23 -26.28 47.26
CA MET A 1 -47.29 -25.98 46.28
C MET A 1 -47.88 -24.66 46.71
N VAL A 2 -47.44 -23.58 46.07
CA VAL A 2 -47.68 -22.19 46.54
C VAL A 2 -48.64 -21.52 45.57
N HIS A 3 -49.54 -20.77 46.17
CA HIS A 3 -50.70 -20.04 45.66
C HIS A 3 -50.40 -19.00 44.57
N GLU A 4 -51.42 -18.73 43.76
CA GLU A 4 -51.61 -17.46 43.06
C GLU A 4 -51.80 -16.31 44.08
N ASP A 5 -51.13 -15.19 43.85
CA ASP A 5 -51.53 -13.87 44.34
C ASP A 5 -50.99 -12.78 43.40
N SER A 6 -51.87 -11.84 43.07
CA SER A 6 -51.58 -10.59 42.36
C SER A 6 -51.01 -9.53 43.30
N CYS A 7 -50.08 -8.69 42.83
CA CYS A 7 -49.86 -7.32 43.31
C CYS A 7 -48.74 -6.69 42.44
N ASP A 8 -49.01 -5.63 41.68
CA ASP A 8 -48.85 -4.21 42.04
C ASP A 8 -47.54 -3.63 41.42
N THR A 9 -47.70 -2.79 40.40
CA THR A 9 -47.46 -1.33 40.41
C THR A 9 -46.01 -0.91 40.54
N GLN A 10 -45.50 -0.26 39.48
CA GLN A 10 -44.54 0.85 39.57
C GLN A 10 -44.39 1.54 38.18
N PRO A 11 -43.94 2.81 38.12
CA PRO A 11 -44.79 3.96 37.83
C PRO A 11 -44.58 4.55 36.43
N GLU A 12 -45.52 5.40 36.03
CA GLU A 12 -45.37 6.34 34.93
C GLU A 12 -44.10 7.20 35.13
N LEU A 13 -43.11 7.01 34.25
CA LEU A 13 -42.04 7.98 34.06
C LEU A 13 -42.41 8.86 32.88
N GLU A 14 -43.03 9.98 33.22
CA GLU A 14 -43.06 11.20 32.42
C GLU A 14 -41.62 11.57 31.98
N GLY A 15 -41.47 12.00 30.72
CA GLY A 15 -40.26 12.72 30.29
C GLY A 15 -39.43 12.09 29.17
N PHE A 16 -40.04 11.55 28.12
CA PHE A 16 -39.34 11.54 26.83
C PHE A 16 -39.31 12.96 26.27
N HIS A 17 -38.23 13.70 26.56
CA HIS A 17 -37.89 14.86 25.75
C HIS A 17 -37.64 14.37 24.32
N SER A 18 -38.57 14.67 23.43
CA SER A 18 -38.36 14.54 22.00
C SER A 18 -37.16 15.41 21.62
N LEU A 19 -36.04 14.76 21.33
CA LEU A 19 -34.93 15.43 20.66
C LEU A 19 -35.49 15.99 19.34
N PRO A 20 -35.21 17.25 19.00
CA PRO A 20 -35.70 17.83 17.76
C PRO A 20 -35.18 16.99 16.60
N VAL A 21 -36.11 16.49 15.79
CA VAL A 21 -35.80 15.92 14.48
C VAL A 21 -35.09 17.01 13.70
N LEU A 22 -33.77 16.87 13.53
CA LEU A 22 -33.02 17.69 12.61
C LEU A 22 -33.58 17.39 11.23
N SER A 23 -34.45 18.30 10.76
CA SER A 23 -34.92 18.36 9.38
C SER A 23 -33.73 18.17 8.45
N ALA A 24 -33.70 17.04 7.75
CA ALA A 24 -32.83 16.81 6.60
C ALA A 24 -33.26 17.80 5.50
N GLY A 25 -32.66 18.99 5.54
CA GLY A 25 -33.04 20.12 4.71
C GLY A 25 -31.86 21.08 4.55
N GLY A 26 -30.77 20.55 4.00
CA GLY A 26 -29.59 21.31 3.65
C GLY A 26 -28.71 20.42 2.81
N ALA A 27 -28.95 20.38 1.49
CA ALA A 27 -27.94 19.89 0.57
C ALA A 27 -26.69 20.74 0.81
N VAL A 28 -25.71 20.17 1.50
CA VAL A 28 -24.37 20.75 1.57
C VAL A 28 -23.92 20.77 0.13
N ALA A 29 -23.88 21.96 -0.46
CA ALA A 29 -23.33 22.15 -1.78
C ALA A 29 -21.92 21.54 -1.75
N SER A 30 -21.73 20.45 -2.50
CA SER A 30 -20.43 19.83 -2.69
C SER A 30 -19.47 20.93 -3.11
N ALA A 31 -18.55 21.29 -2.22
CA ALA A 31 -17.49 22.22 -2.55
C ALA A 31 -16.76 21.59 -3.75
N ALA A 32 -16.79 22.27 -4.89
CA ALA A 32 -16.15 21.77 -6.10
C ALA A 32 -14.70 21.44 -5.79
N ARG A 33 -14.26 20.20 -6.10
CA ARG A 33 -12.88 19.77 -5.82
C ARG A 33 -11.89 20.79 -6.38
N PRO A 34 -10.83 21.13 -5.63
CA PRO A 34 -9.78 22.00 -6.12
C PRO A 34 -9.27 21.47 -7.47
N LYS A 35 -9.20 22.35 -8.48
CA LYS A 35 -8.59 21.95 -9.76
C LYS A 35 -7.13 21.61 -9.52
N HIS A 36 -6.70 20.48 -10.07
CA HIS A 36 -5.29 20.09 -10.04
C HIS A 36 -4.42 21.21 -10.64
N PRO A 37 -3.30 21.56 -9.99
CA PRO A 37 -2.32 22.46 -10.57
C PRO A 37 -1.76 21.90 -11.88
N ALA A 38 -1.23 22.78 -12.74
CA ALA A 38 -0.79 22.41 -14.08
C ALA A 38 0.30 21.32 -14.11
N TRP A 39 1.10 21.21 -13.04
CA TRP A 39 2.16 20.19 -12.90
C TRP A 39 1.65 18.82 -12.44
N VAL A 40 0.41 18.72 -11.95
CA VAL A 40 -0.22 17.44 -11.60
C VAL A 40 -0.99 16.93 -12.82
N LYS A 41 -0.22 16.54 -13.85
CA LYS A 41 -0.76 16.07 -15.12
C LYS A 41 0.07 14.91 -15.64
N ALA A 42 -0.50 13.72 -15.61
CA ALA A 42 0.13 12.56 -16.22
C ALA A 42 0.03 12.58 -17.74
N LYS A 43 1.03 12.00 -18.38
CA LYS A 43 1.00 11.70 -19.81
C LYS A 43 0.45 10.29 -19.96
N PHE A 44 -0.78 10.18 -20.44
CA PHE A 44 -1.35 8.87 -20.77
C PHE A 44 -0.88 8.47 -22.17
N SER A 45 -0.29 7.29 -22.30
CA SER A 45 0.07 6.69 -23.59
C SER A 45 -0.60 5.34 -23.70
N TYR A 46 -1.33 5.13 -24.79
CA TYR A 46 -1.95 3.85 -25.12
C TYR A 46 -1.04 3.10 -26.09
N ASN A 47 -0.60 1.90 -25.74
CA ASN A 47 0.23 1.04 -26.59
C ASN A 47 -0.24 -0.41 -26.55
N GLU A 48 0.35 -1.26 -27.39
CA GLU A 48 -0.02 -2.67 -27.50
C GLU A 48 0.16 -3.44 -26.17
N ARG A 49 1.22 -3.15 -25.43
CA ARG A 49 1.48 -3.74 -24.10
C ARG A 49 0.36 -3.41 -23.12
N TYR A 50 -0.12 -2.17 -23.10
CA TYR A 50 -1.25 -1.75 -22.27
C TYR A 50 -2.52 -2.56 -22.60
N ARG A 51 -2.87 -2.71 -23.89
CA ARG A 51 -4.04 -3.50 -24.31
C ARG A 51 -3.91 -4.96 -23.88
N PHE A 52 -2.76 -5.54 -24.18
CA PHE A 52 -2.50 -6.95 -23.95
C PHE A 52 -2.56 -7.28 -22.45
N LEU A 53 -1.93 -6.47 -21.59
CA LEU A 53 -2.02 -6.65 -20.13
C LEU A 53 -3.46 -6.53 -19.63
N GLY A 54 -4.22 -5.51 -20.07
CA GLY A 54 -5.63 -5.37 -19.69
C GLY A 54 -6.50 -6.56 -20.11
N GLU A 55 -6.28 -7.11 -21.30
CA GLU A 55 -6.98 -8.31 -21.77
C GLU A 55 -6.61 -9.57 -20.97
N ARG A 56 -5.33 -9.76 -20.62
CA ARG A 56 -4.88 -10.89 -19.80
C ARG A 56 -5.41 -10.81 -18.37
N LEU A 57 -5.36 -9.64 -17.74
CA LEU A 57 -5.90 -9.43 -16.38
C LEU A 57 -7.39 -9.80 -16.33
N LYS A 58 -8.17 -9.30 -17.30
CA LYS A 58 -9.60 -9.61 -17.41
C LYS A 58 -9.86 -11.10 -17.68
N ALA A 59 -9.06 -11.73 -18.53
CA ALA A 59 -9.21 -13.15 -18.85
C ALA A 59 -8.96 -14.06 -17.62
N HIS A 60 -8.07 -13.65 -16.72
CA HIS A 60 -7.71 -14.41 -15.52
C HIS A 60 -8.49 -14.01 -14.26
N GLY A 61 -9.25 -12.91 -14.32
CA GLY A 61 -9.96 -12.35 -13.17
C GLY A 61 -9.00 -11.81 -12.12
N LEU A 62 -7.90 -11.18 -12.55
CA LEU A 62 -6.89 -10.58 -11.68
C LEU A 62 -7.12 -9.07 -11.53
N HIS A 63 -6.72 -8.55 -10.38
CA HIS A 63 -6.81 -7.12 -10.08
C HIS A 63 -5.43 -6.47 -10.10
N THR A 64 -5.40 -5.18 -10.45
CA THR A 64 -4.22 -4.34 -10.28
C THR A 64 -4.57 -3.11 -9.48
N VAL A 65 -3.69 -2.70 -8.57
CA VAL A 65 -3.86 -1.41 -7.89
C VAL A 65 -3.78 -0.24 -8.89
N CYS A 66 -3.18 -0.47 -10.07
CA CYS A 66 -3.14 0.50 -11.15
C CYS A 66 -4.55 0.90 -11.60
N GLU A 67 -5.46 -0.06 -11.73
CA GLU A 67 -6.85 0.16 -12.10
C GLU A 67 -7.70 0.58 -10.89
N GLU A 68 -7.60 -0.16 -9.78
CA GLU A 68 -8.45 0.03 -8.59
C GLU A 68 -8.17 1.34 -7.83
N ALA A 69 -6.96 1.89 -7.97
CA ALA A 69 -6.58 3.19 -7.41
C ALA A 69 -6.59 4.33 -8.44
N GLU A 70 -7.18 4.12 -9.62
CA GLU A 70 -7.26 5.11 -10.71
C GLU A 70 -5.89 5.76 -11.02
N CYS A 71 -4.84 4.93 -11.11
CA CYS A 71 -3.46 5.43 -11.13
C CYS A 71 -3.19 6.25 -12.40
N PRO A 72 -2.74 7.51 -12.27
CA PRO A 72 -2.50 8.36 -13.43
C PRO A 72 -1.30 7.88 -14.28
N ASN A 73 -0.45 7.00 -13.74
CA ASN A 73 0.76 6.49 -14.39
C ASN A 73 0.56 5.17 -15.16
N ILE A 74 -0.65 4.60 -15.16
CA ILE A 74 -0.90 3.25 -15.68
C ILE A 74 -0.38 3.04 -17.12
N GLY A 75 -0.56 4.03 -18.02
CA GLY A 75 -0.10 3.93 -19.40
C GLY A 75 1.43 3.91 -19.55
N GLU A 76 2.14 4.65 -18.68
CA GLU A 76 3.61 4.66 -18.68
C GLU A 76 4.16 3.35 -18.08
N CYS A 77 3.64 2.93 -16.93
CA CYS A 77 4.09 1.72 -16.24
C CYS A 77 3.87 0.47 -17.11
N TRP A 78 2.65 0.28 -17.62
CA TRP A 78 2.31 -0.89 -18.45
C TRP A 78 3.08 -0.88 -19.77
N GLY A 79 3.34 0.31 -20.34
CA GLY A 79 4.18 0.44 -21.53
C GLY A 79 5.63 -0.01 -21.33
N ASN A 80 6.20 0.24 -20.15
CA ASN A 80 7.56 -0.18 -19.81
C ASN A 80 7.65 -1.65 -19.38
N GLY A 81 6.55 -2.41 -19.40
CA GLY A 81 6.58 -3.82 -18.98
C GLY A 81 6.72 -3.95 -17.47
N THR A 82 5.96 -3.15 -16.72
CA THR A 82 5.74 -3.38 -15.29
C THR A 82 4.27 -3.22 -14.92
N ALA A 83 3.83 -3.94 -13.90
CA ALA A 83 2.50 -3.84 -13.34
C ALA A 83 2.56 -4.09 -11.83
N THR A 84 1.55 -3.58 -11.13
CA THR A 84 1.37 -3.85 -9.70
C THR A 84 0.12 -4.70 -9.50
N PHE A 85 0.32 -5.99 -9.28
CA PHE A 85 -0.75 -6.96 -9.07
C PHE A 85 -1.27 -6.83 -7.65
N MET A 86 -2.59 -6.79 -7.50
CA MET A 86 -3.25 -6.75 -6.21
C MET A 86 -3.83 -8.12 -5.90
N LEU A 87 -3.20 -8.79 -4.93
CA LEU A 87 -3.58 -10.12 -4.46
C LEU A 87 -4.74 -10.04 -3.45
N LEU A 88 -5.40 -11.18 -3.25
CA LEU A 88 -6.42 -11.40 -2.23
C LEU A 88 -7.74 -10.66 -2.48
N GLY A 89 -8.00 -10.30 -3.73
CA GLY A 89 -9.21 -9.61 -4.19
C GLY A 89 -9.15 -8.09 -4.07
N ASP A 90 -10.32 -7.45 -4.16
CA ASP A 90 -10.53 -6.00 -4.24
C ASP A 90 -11.28 -5.40 -3.03
N VAL A 91 -11.61 -6.24 -2.03
CA VAL A 91 -12.26 -5.83 -0.78
C VAL A 91 -11.31 -5.98 0.40
N CYS A 92 -11.02 -4.87 1.07
CA CYS A 92 -10.10 -4.77 2.19
C CYS A 92 -10.82 -4.84 3.55
N THR A 93 -10.23 -5.54 4.53
CA THR A 93 -10.76 -5.57 5.90
C THR A 93 -10.58 -4.25 6.65
N ARG A 94 -9.82 -3.30 6.10
CA ARG A 94 -9.55 -1.97 6.67
C ARG A 94 -10.06 -0.85 5.78
N GLY A 95 -10.31 0.32 6.38
CA GLY A 95 -10.77 1.54 5.72
C GLY A 95 -9.81 2.70 5.91
N CYS A 96 -8.70 2.69 5.17
CA CYS A 96 -7.77 3.82 5.14
C CYS A 96 -8.44 5.02 4.45
N ASN A 97 -8.44 6.19 5.10
CA ASN A 97 -9.18 7.35 4.61
C ASN A 97 -8.58 8.00 3.35
N PHE A 98 -7.42 7.54 2.90
CA PHE A 98 -6.80 7.98 1.63
C PHE A 98 -7.06 7.02 0.47
N CYS A 99 -7.47 5.78 0.74
CA CYS A 99 -7.52 4.69 -0.24
C CYS A 99 -8.92 4.58 -0.88
N SER A 100 -8.98 4.25 -2.16
CA SER A 100 -10.23 4.02 -2.92
C SER A 100 -10.69 2.56 -2.92
N VAL A 101 -9.83 1.62 -2.52
CA VAL A 101 -10.16 0.20 -2.44
C VAL A 101 -11.34 0.01 -1.48
N THR A 102 -12.31 -0.81 -1.90
CA THR A 102 -13.54 -1.03 -1.15
C THR A 102 -13.24 -1.66 0.21
N SER A 103 -13.77 -1.11 1.29
CA SER A 103 -13.70 -1.74 2.61
C SER A 103 -14.92 -2.62 2.86
N GLY A 104 -14.72 -3.83 3.40
CA GLY A 104 -15.83 -4.73 3.67
C GLY A 104 -15.38 -6.13 4.09
N LYS A 105 -16.29 -7.09 3.94
CA LYS A 105 -16.00 -8.51 4.13
C LYS A 105 -15.45 -9.08 2.81
N PRO A 106 -14.20 -9.55 2.76
CA PRO A 106 -13.63 -10.12 1.54
C PRO A 106 -14.33 -11.41 1.11
N GLU A 107 -14.19 -11.74 -0.18
CA GLU A 107 -14.61 -13.03 -0.72
C GLU A 107 -13.70 -14.19 -0.30
N ALA A 108 -14.10 -15.41 -0.66
CA ALA A 108 -13.26 -16.59 -0.49
C ALA A 108 -11.97 -16.46 -1.32
N LEU A 109 -10.89 -17.07 -0.81
CA LEU A 109 -9.60 -17.06 -1.52
C LEU A 109 -9.69 -17.87 -2.82
N ASP A 110 -9.13 -17.32 -3.89
CA ASP A 110 -8.80 -18.09 -5.08
C ASP A 110 -7.43 -18.74 -4.88
N GLU A 111 -7.42 -20.05 -4.59
CA GLU A 111 -6.18 -20.81 -4.40
C GLU A 111 -5.29 -20.85 -5.65
N ASN A 112 -5.85 -20.56 -6.84
CA ASN A 112 -5.10 -20.50 -8.09
C ASN A 112 -4.58 -19.09 -8.42
N GLU A 113 -4.90 -18.06 -7.63
CA GLU A 113 -4.42 -16.68 -7.85
C GLU A 113 -2.89 -16.61 -8.05
N PRO A 114 -2.05 -17.26 -7.23
CA PRO A 114 -0.60 -17.28 -7.44
C PRO A 114 -0.17 -17.78 -8.83
N ALA A 115 -0.78 -18.86 -9.31
CA ALA A 115 -0.44 -19.47 -10.59
C ALA A 115 -0.89 -18.59 -11.77
N LYS A 116 -2.06 -17.96 -11.66
CA LYS A 116 -2.58 -17.01 -12.65
C LYS A 116 -1.69 -15.77 -12.75
N VAL A 117 -1.29 -15.19 -11.62
CA VAL A 117 -0.39 -14.03 -11.59
C VAL A 117 0.95 -14.38 -12.24
N ALA A 118 1.53 -15.54 -11.92
CA ALA A 118 2.77 -16.00 -12.53
C ALA A 118 2.65 -16.24 -14.04
N GLU A 119 1.52 -16.79 -14.53
CA GLU A 119 1.25 -16.94 -15.96
C GLU A 119 1.20 -15.59 -16.67
N VAL A 120 0.48 -14.61 -16.12
CA VAL A 120 0.39 -13.28 -16.73
C VAL A 120 1.75 -12.58 -16.78
N ILE A 121 2.55 -12.70 -15.72
CA ILE A 121 3.90 -12.13 -15.65
C ILE A 121 4.83 -12.78 -16.69
N GLU A 122 4.76 -14.11 -16.86
CA GLU A 122 5.52 -14.86 -17.86
C GLU A 122 5.13 -14.47 -19.29
N ASP A 123 3.84 -14.43 -19.61
CA ASP A 123 3.35 -14.08 -20.95
C ASP A 123 3.81 -12.68 -21.41
N LEU A 124 3.92 -11.77 -20.45
CA LEU A 124 4.35 -10.40 -20.68
C LEU A 124 5.87 -10.27 -20.74
N GLY A 125 6.61 -11.27 -20.27
CA GLY A 125 8.06 -11.22 -20.09
C GLY A 125 8.48 -10.03 -19.23
N LEU A 126 7.80 -9.79 -18.10
CA LEU A 126 8.15 -8.67 -17.22
C LEU A 126 9.51 -8.92 -16.56
N ASP A 127 10.41 -7.93 -16.65
CA ASP A 127 11.68 -7.96 -15.91
C ASP A 127 11.50 -7.61 -14.42
N TYR A 128 10.39 -6.94 -14.10
CA TYR A 128 10.08 -6.47 -12.76
C TYR A 128 8.57 -6.47 -12.48
N ALA A 129 8.15 -7.18 -11.44
CA ALA A 129 6.77 -7.24 -10.97
C ALA A 129 6.65 -6.69 -9.56
N VAL A 130 5.61 -5.90 -9.31
CA VAL A 130 5.24 -5.48 -7.95
C VAL A 130 3.99 -6.26 -7.53
N LEU A 131 4.04 -6.86 -6.36
CA LEU A 131 2.91 -7.50 -5.70
C LEU A 131 2.45 -6.61 -4.54
N THR A 132 1.15 -6.43 -4.40
CA THR A 132 0.54 -5.85 -3.21
C THR A 132 -0.73 -6.61 -2.88
N SER A 133 -1.41 -6.27 -1.80
CA SER A 133 -2.68 -6.90 -1.46
C SER A 133 -3.57 -5.94 -0.70
N VAL A 134 -4.85 -6.28 -0.65
CA VAL A 134 -5.72 -5.78 0.41
C VAL A 134 -5.32 -6.34 1.77
N ASN A 135 -5.77 -5.72 2.86
CA ASN A 135 -5.65 -6.31 4.18
C ASN A 135 -6.67 -7.45 4.33
N ARG A 136 -6.20 -8.57 4.91
CA ARG A 136 -6.98 -9.76 5.22
C ARG A 136 -6.88 -10.10 6.71
N ASP A 137 -7.33 -9.18 7.56
CA ASP A 137 -7.34 -9.38 9.01
C ASP A 137 -8.27 -10.55 9.43
N ASP A 138 -9.10 -11.05 8.52
CA ASP A 138 -9.94 -12.25 8.69
C ASP A 138 -9.16 -13.58 8.59
N LEU A 139 -7.95 -13.56 8.02
CA LEU A 139 -7.11 -14.75 7.86
C LEU A 139 -6.05 -14.85 8.98
N ALA A 140 -5.81 -16.07 9.47
CA ALA A 140 -4.83 -16.31 10.52
C ALA A 140 -3.37 -15.99 10.10
N ASP A 141 -3.06 -16.11 8.81
CA ASP A 141 -1.77 -15.77 8.21
C ASP A 141 -1.75 -14.38 7.57
N GLN A 142 -2.88 -13.65 7.63
CA GLN A 142 -3.06 -12.30 7.12
C GLN A 142 -2.67 -12.12 5.64
N GLY A 143 -2.75 -13.19 4.85
CA GLY A 143 -2.40 -13.19 3.43
C GLY A 143 -0.93 -13.44 3.11
N SER A 144 -0.06 -13.61 4.10
CA SER A 144 1.37 -13.85 3.87
C SER A 144 1.67 -15.15 3.09
N VAL A 145 0.80 -16.17 3.18
CA VAL A 145 0.93 -17.38 2.35
C VAL A 145 0.71 -17.07 0.87
N ALA A 146 -0.25 -16.20 0.53
CA ALA A 146 -0.51 -15.84 -0.87
C ALA A 146 0.63 -15.05 -1.48
N PHE A 147 1.24 -14.12 -0.74
CA PHE A 147 2.46 -13.44 -1.18
C PHE A 147 3.57 -14.44 -1.49
N ALA A 148 3.89 -15.33 -0.54
CA ALA A 148 4.97 -16.28 -0.72
C ALA A 148 4.72 -17.24 -1.89
N ALA A 149 3.51 -17.82 -1.95
CA ALA A 149 3.11 -18.71 -3.04
C ALA A 149 3.18 -18.01 -4.41
N THR A 150 2.83 -16.73 -4.49
CA THR A 150 2.90 -15.95 -5.74
C THR A 150 4.35 -15.68 -6.15
N ILE A 151 5.22 -15.30 -5.21
CA ILE A 151 6.64 -15.07 -5.49
C ILE A 151 7.31 -16.35 -5.98
N ASP A 152 7.02 -17.49 -5.33
CA ASP A 152 7.55 -18.80 -5.71
C ASP A 152 7.03 -19.26 -7.07
N ALA A 153 5.73 -19.03 -7.36
CA ALA A 153 5.13 -19.35 -8.66
C ALA A 153 5.75 -18.51 -9.79
N ILE A 154 6.01 -17.22 -9.55
CA ILE A 154 6.69 -16.34 -10.51
C ILE A 154 8.10 -16.86 -10.79
N HIS A 155 8.90 -17.10 -9.75
CA HIS A 155 10.29 -17.54 -9.92
C HIS A 155 10.40 -18.93 -10.55
N SER A 156 9.42 -19.81 -10.32
CA SER A 156 9.38 -21.13 -10.96
C SER A 156 9.18 -21.06 -12.48
N ARG A 157 8.54 -20.01 -12.98
CA ARG A 157 8.24 -19.81 -14.41
C ARG A 157 9.22 -18.84 -15.08
N LEU A 158 9.56 -17.76 -14.39
CA LEU A 158 10.43 -16.70 -14.87
C LEU A 158 11.48 -16.33 -13.79
N PRO A 159 12.54 -17.14 -13.62
CA PRO A 159 13.56 -16.93 -12.58
C PRO A 159 14.29 -15.58 -12.63
N SER A 160 14.29 -14.92 -13.80
CA SER A 160 14.93 -13.62 -14.00
C SER A 160 14.08 -12.43 -13.55
N CYS A 161 12.78 -12.63 -13.27
CA CYS A 161 11.89 -11.55 -12.87
C CYS A 161 12.20 -11.10 -11.44
N ARG A 162 12.57 -9.84 -11.27
CA ARG A 162 12.72 -9.25 -9.93
C ARG A 162 11.35 -8.95 -9.36
N VAL A 163 11.11 -9.34 -8.11
CA VAL A 163 9.80 -9.16 -7.45
C VAL A 163 9.93 -8.21 -6.26
N GLU A 164 9.11 -7.16 -6.25
CA GLU A 164 8.87 -6.30 -5.09
C GLU A 164 7.54 -6.67 -4.44
N ALA A 165 7.51 -6.81 -3.12
CA ALA A 165 6.29 -7.06 -2.37
C ALA A 165 5.97 -5.86 -1.46
N LEU A 166 4.95 -5.09 -1.82
CA LEU A 166 4.34 -4.05 -1.00
C LEU A 166 3.29 -4.67 -0.09
N VAL A 167 3.70 -5.04 1.11
CA VAL A 167 2.90 -5.83 2.04
C VAL A 167 2.06 -4.98 3.00
N PRO A 168 0.94 -5.51 3.51
CA PRO A 168 0.28 -5.02 4.71
C PRO A 168 1.21 -5.06 5.95
N ASP A 169 0.76 -4.49 7.07
CA ASP A 169 1.54 -4.52 8.31
C ASP A 169 1.55 -5.91 9.00
N PHE A 170 0.76 -6.86 8.51
CA PHE A 170 0.51 -8.17 9.13
C PHE A 170 0.27 -8.10 10.65
N GLN A 171 -0.29 -6.99 11.14
CA GLN A 171 -0.44 -6.71 12.58
C GLN A 171 0.87 -6.91 13.38
N GLY A 172 2.03 -6.74 12.75
CA GLY A 172 3.36 -6.93 13.36
C GLY A 172 3.78 -8.40 13.50
N SER A 173 3.09 -9.34 12.86
CA SER A 173 3.39 -10.78 12.96
C SER A 173 4.72 -11.11 12.28
N ARG A 174 5.78 -11.30 13.08
CA ARG A 174 7.10 -11.73 12.58
C ARG A 174 7.06 -13.03 11.77
N LYS A 175 6.12 -13.94 12.08
CA LYS A 175 5.92 -15.18 11.30
C LYS A 175 5.42 -14.89 9.88
N CYS A 176 4.53 -13.91 9.72
CA CYS A 176 4.02 -13.51 8.41
C CYS A 176 5.09 -12.79 7.60
N ILE A 177 5.85 -11.90 8.26
CA ILE A 177 6.99 -11.20 7.66
C ILE A 177 8.05 -12.20 7.20
N ALA A 178 8.48 -13.12 8.07
CA ALA A 178 9.47 -14.15 7.76
C ALA A 178 9.07 -14.97 6.54
N ARG A 179 7.81 -15.42 6.47
CA ARG A 179 7.32 -16.19 5.32
C ARG A 179 7.52 -15.51 3.98
N VAL A 180 7.34 -14.18 3.92
CA VAL A 180 7.53 -13.42 2.67
C VAL A 180 9.03 -13.18 2.43
N VAL A 181 9.80 -12.89 3.48
CA VAL A 181 11.26 -12.69 3.43
C VAL A 181 12.02 -13.95 2.98
N ASP A 182 11.51 -15.14 3.34
CA ASP A 182 12.11 -16.44 3.02
C ASP A 182 11.97 -16.87 1.54
N THR A 183 11.36 -16.03 0.71
CA THR A 183 11.23 -16.25 -0.74
C THR A 183 12.37 -15.60 -1.52
N ALA A 184 12.38 -15.78 -2.85
CA ALA A 184 13.29 -15.08 -3.77
C ALA A 184 12.95 -13.58 -3.97
N LEU A 185 12.48 -12.91 -2.92
CA LEU A 185 12.04 -11.53 -2.98
C LEU A 185 13.23 -10.58 -3.20
N TYR A 186 13.05 -9.60 -4.09
CA TYR A 186 14.06 -8.58 -4.38
C TYR A 186 13.92 -7.36 -3.46
N VAL A 187 12.70 -6.86 -3.28
CA VAL A 187 12.40 -5.71 -2.40
C VAL A 187 11.22 -6.03 -1.49
N PHE A 188 11.40 -5.83 -0.19
CA PHE A 188 10.32 -5.85 0.79
C PHE A 188 9.87 -4.41 1.09
N ALA A 189 8.65 -4.08 0.68
CA ALA A 189 8.11 -2.75 0.83
C ALA A 189 6.96 -2.72 1.85
N HIS A 190 6.96 -1.71 2.70
CA HIS A 190 5.81 -1.36 3.54
C HIS A 190 5.76 0.16 3.68
N ASN A 191 4.70 0.78 3.19
CA ASN A 191 4.58 2.23 3.23
C ASN A 191 4.24 2.71 4.65
N ILE A 192 4.90 3.79 5.08
CA ILE A 192 4.54 4.53 6.30
C ILE A 192 3.39 5.52 6.02
N GLU A 193 3.24 5.94 4.76
CA GLU A 193 2.21 6.82 4.18
C GLU A 193 2.18 8.26 4.68
N THR A 194 2.31 8.51 5.98
CA THR A 194 2.22 9.85 6.57
C THR A 194 2.98 9.97 7.89
N VAL A 195 2.95 11.16 8.49
CA VAL A 195 3.62 11.51 9.74
C VAL A 195 2.82 11.03 10.97
N PRO A 196 3.47 10.80 12.14
CA PRO A 196 2.82 10.23 13.33
C PRO A 196 1.55 10.96 13.78
N ARG A 197 1.55 12.29 13.77
CA ARG A 197 0.40 13.12 14.17
C ARG A 197 -0.84 12.87 13.32
N LEU A 198 -0.68 12.49 12.05
CA LEU A 198 -1.78 12.25 11.11
C LEU A 198 -2.19 10.78 11.02
N TYR A 199 -1.44 9.87 11.67
CA TYR A 199 -1.51 8.45 11.39
C TYR A 199 -2.89 7.84 11.63
N ASP A 200 -3.50 8.08 12.79
CA ASP A 200 -4.83 7.54 13.12
C ASP A 200 -5.93 8.08 12.20
N ARG A 201 -5.79 9.33 11.75
CA ARG A 201 -6.71 9.95 10.80
C ARG A 201 -6.54 9.39 9.40
N VAL A 202 -5.32 9.11 8.96
CA VAL A 202 -5.04 8.67 7.58
C VAL A 202 -5.21 7.16 7.44
N ARG A 203 -4.77 6.39 8.45
CA ARG A 203 -4.69 4.92 8.43
C ARG A 203 -5.37 4.27 9.65
N PRO A 204 -6.70 4.41 9.84
CA PRO A 204 -7.39 3.71 10.91
C PRO A 204 -7.05 2.21 10.91
N GLY A 205 -6.59 1.71 12.06
CA GLY A 205 -6.21 0.30 12.24
C GLY A 205 -4.74 -0.04 11.93
N ALA A 206 -3.94 0.88 11.37
CA ALA A 206 -2.49 0.78 11.31
C ALA A 206 -1.83 1.49 12.50
N GLY A 207 -0.55 1.22 12.80
CA GLY A 207 0.23 1.98 13.80
C GLY A 207 1.59 2.41 13.25
N TYR A 208 2.01 3.66 13.52
CA TYR A 208 3.27 4.21 13.01
C TYR A 208 4.49 3.39 13.44
N VAL A 209 4.62 3.15 14.75
CA VAL A 209 5.70 2.34 15.32
C VAL A 209 5.68 0.92 14.76
N ARG A 210 4.50 0.29 14.69
CA ARG A 210 4.34 -1.06 14.12
C ARG A 210 4.79 -1.12 12.66
N SER A 211 4.48 -0.11 11.87
CA SER A 211 4.91 -0.05 10.46
C SER A 211 6.42 0.10 10.31
N LEU A 212 7.09 0.83 11.21
CA LEU A 212 8.56 0.86 11.27
C LEU A 212 9.14 -0.50 11.71
N GLU A 213 8.52 -1.13 12.71
CA GLU A 213 8.93 -2.46 13.21
C GLU A 213 8.78 -3.56 12.14
N VAL A 214 7.78 -3.46 11.25
CA VAL A 214 7.62 -4.39 10.11
C VAL A 214 8.83 -4.32 9.17
N LEU A 215 9.31 -3.11 8.85
CA LEU A 215 10.48 -2.89 8.00
C LEU A 215 11.77 -3.37 8.68
N SER A 216 11.95 -3.04 9.97
CA SER A 216 13.09 -3.52 10.77
C SER A 216 13.11 -5.04 10.88
N ALA A 217 11.96 -5.66 11.18
CA ALA A 217 11.86 -7.12 11.27
C ALA A 217 12.21 -7.80 9.94
N ALA A 218 11.76 -7.25 8.80
CA ALA A 218 12.12 -7.78 7.49
C ALA A 218 13.65 -7.73 7.27
N ARG A 219 14.30 -6.62 7.62
CA ARG A 219 15.76 -6.47 7.54
C ARG A 219 16.47 -7.46 8.46
N GLU A 220 16.07 -7.54 9.73
CA GLU A 220 16.64 -8.46 10.73
C GLU A 220 16.57 -9.91 10.27
N ILE A 221 15.39 -10.37 9.83
CA ILE A 221 15.19 -11.74 9.35
C ILE A 221 16.03 -12.00 8.10
N SER A 222 16.12 -11.03 7.20
CA SER A 222 16.87 -11.19 5.94
C SER A 222 18.38 -11.33 6.10
N ARG A 223 18.94 -10.98 7.28
CA ARG A 223 20.37 -11.15 7.62
C ARG A 223 20.69 -12.60 7.98
N GLU A 224 19.69 -13.39 8.37
CA GLU A 224 19.87 -14.83 8.54
C GLU A 224 20.09 -15.46 7.15
N PRO A 225 20.97 -16.47 7.01
CA PRO A 225 21.14 -17.17 5.74
C PRO A 225 19.76 -17.64 5.26
N PRO A 226 19.35 -17.29 4.03
CA PRO A 226 18.03 -17.67 3.56
C PRO A 226 17.93 -19.19 3.54
N VAL A 227 16.76 -19.72 3.90
CA VAL A 227 16.49 -21.17 3.86
C VAL A 227 16.65 -21.73 2.44
N LEU A 228 16.55 -20.86 1.43
CA LEU A 228 16.68 -21.15 0.00
C LEU A 228 17.79 -20.28 -0.60
N GLU A 229 18.67 -20.86 -1.42
CA GLU A 229 19.79 -20.18 -2.11
C GLU A 229 19.33 -19.19 -3.23
N ASN A 230 18.06 -18.75 -3.20
CA ASN A 230 17.38 -18.15 -4.34
C ASN A 230 17.44 -16.61 -4.39
N ARG A 231 18.21 -15.95 -3.52
CA ARG A 231 18.33 -14.47 -3.49
C ARG A 231 19.77 -14.03 -3.73
N GLU A 232 20.00 -13.32 -4.83
CA GLU A 232 21.28 -12.66 -5.10
C GLU A 232 21.37 -11.33 -4.31
N GLY A 233 22.03 -11.39 -3.15
CA GLY A 233 22.34 -10.19 -2.34
C GLY A 233 21.40 -9.94 -1.15
N PRO A 234 21.62 -8.81 -0.43
CA PRO A 234 20.77 -8.44 0.69
C PRO A 234 19.37 -8.05 0.23
N LEU A 235 18.35 -8.36 1.04
CA LEU A 235 16.99 -7.87 0.82
C LEU A 235 16.96 -6.36 0.98
N LEU A 236 16.45 -5.67 -0.04
CA LEU A 236 16.22 -4.22 0.04
C LEU A 236 14.89 -3.95 0.72
N THR A 237 14.84 -2.94 1.57
CA THR A 237 13.62 -2.47 2.21
C THR A 237 13.18 -1.13 1.62
N LYS A 238 11.87 -0.93 1.52
CA LYS A 238 11.30 0.26 0.86
C LYS A 238 10.10 0.80 1.62
N SER A 239 9.97 2.12 1.64
CA SER A 239 8.77 2.79 2.14
C SER A 239 8.39 3.98 1.27
N GLY A 240 7.21 4.53 1.55
CA GLY A 240 6.63 5.64 0.81
C GLY A 240 5.81 6.56 1.70
N LEU A 241 5.78 7.83 1.33
CA LEU A 241 4.92 8.85 1.93
C LEU A 241 4.10 9.56 0.85
N MET A 242 2.86 9.85 1.21
CA MET A 242 2.01 10.77 0.49
C MET A 242 2.06 12.15 1.15
N LEU A 243 2.33 13.17 0.35
CA LEU A 243 2.45 14.55 0.80
C LEU A 243 1.20 15.34 0.41
N GLY A 244 0.88 16.37 1.19
CA GLY A 244 -0.31 17.19 1.00
C GLY A 244 -1.50 16.76 1.85
N LEU A 245 -1.28 16.01 2.94
CA LEU A 245 -2.30 15.60 3.92
C LEU A 245 -2.35 16.53 5.15
N GLY A 246 -1.39 17.45 5.26
CA GLY A 246 -1.30 18.43 6.35
C GLY A 246 -0.05 18.26 7.23
N GLU A 247 0.91 17.45 6.76
CA GLU A 247 2.24 17.30 7.33
C GLU A 247 3.11 18.55 7.11
N THR A 248 3.99 18.85 8.07
CA THR A 248 5.02 19.89 7.90
C THR A 248 6.33 19.30 7.37
N ARG A 249 7.23 20.17 6.91
CA ARG A 249 8.56 19.76 6.46
C ARG A 249 9.35 19.11 7.58
N GLU A 250 9.27 19.63 8.79
CA GLU A 250 9.99 19.12 9.96
C GLU A 250 9.52 17.71 10.30
N GLU A 251 8.20 17.47 10.32
CA GLU A 251 7.64 16.14 10.56
C GLU A 251 8.08 15.14 9.47
N LEU A 252 8.17 15.58 8.20
CA LEU A 252 8.70 14.72 7.12
C LEU A 252 10.15 14.33 7.36
N LEU A 253 11.01 15.28 7.75
CA LEU A 253 12.42 15.01 8.02
C LEU A 253 12.60 14.08 9.26
N GLU A 254 11.74 14.19 10.26
CA GLU A 254 11.69 13.25 11.38
C GLU A 254 11.36 11.82 10.90
N VAL A 255 10.35 11.66 10.04
CA VAL A 255 10.02 10.35 9.47
C VAL A 255 11.17 9.81 8.60
N PHE A 256 11.86 10.66 7.84
CA PHE A 256 13.02 10.22 7.06
C PHE A 256 14.13 9.68 7.96
N ALA A 257 14.42 10.36 9.06
CA ALA A 257 15.36 9.90 10.07
C ALA A 257 14.90 8.58 10.72
N ASP A 258 13.62 8.43 11.02
CA ASP A 258 13.08 7.18 11.57
C ASP A 258 13.20 6.02 10.58
N LEU A 259 12.85 6.21 9.32
CA LEU A 259 13.00 5.19 8.28
C LEU A 259 14.47 4.77 8.13
N ARG A 260 15.42 5.72 8.18
CA ARG A 260 16.85 5.39 8.15
C ARG A 260 17.33 4.64 9.40
N ARG A 261 16.82 4.98 10.59
CA ARG A 261 17.10 4.23 11.83
C ARG A 261 16.59 2.78 11.79
N HIS A 262 15.60 2.49 10.96
CA HIS A 262 15.05 1.15 10.73
C HIS A 262 15.56 0.52 9.43
N ASP A 263 16.75 0.95 8.96
CA ASP A 263 17.47 0.38 7.82
C ASP A 263 16.64 0.36 6.51
N VAL A 264 15.80 1.38 6.27
CA VAL A 264 15.01 1.49 5.03
C VAL A 264 15.86 2.01 3.87
N ASP A 265 16.06 1.20 2.82
CA ASP A 265 16.97 1.54 1.72
C ASP A 265 16.36 2.51 0.70
N ILE A 266 15.06 2.36 0.39
CA ILE A 266 14.41 3.09 -0.71
C ILE A 266 13.25 3.92 -0.17
N LEU A 267 13.15 5.18 -0.63
CA LEU A 267 12.09 6.10 -0.28
C LEU A 267 11.33 6.59 -1.51
N THR A 268 10.01 6.61 -1.43
CA THR A 268 9.15 7.25 -2.43
C THR A 268 8.36 8.40 -1.82
N LEU A 269 8.32 9.55 -2.50
CA LEU A 269 7.59 10.75 -2.07
C LEU A 269 6.63 11.17 -3.19
N GLY A 270 5.33 11.00 -2.97
CA GLY A 270 4.29 11.29 -3.95
C GLY A 270 3.28 12.33 -3.44
N GLN A 271 2.63 13.07 -4.34
CA GLN A 271 1.49 13.90 -3.94
C GLN A 271 0.28 13.00 -3.65
N TYR A 272 -0.35 13.22 -2.50
CA TYR A 272 -1.69 12.71 -2.23
C TYR A 272 -2.68 13.34 -3.22
N LEU A 273 -3.31 12.47 -4.03
CA LEU A 273 -4.41 12.86 -4.90
C LEU A 273 -5.67 12.18 -4.37
N GLN A 274 -6.68 12.98 -4.03
CA GLN A 274 -7.95 12.48 -3.54
C GLN A 274 -8.65 11.65 -4.64
N PRO A 275 -8.84 10.33 -4.45
CA PRO A 275 -9.47 9.48 -5.47
C PRO A 275 -10.94 9.87 -5.68
N THR A 276 -11.75 9.77 -4.61
CA THR A 276 -13.16 10.16 -4.62
C THR A 276 -13.48 11.18 -3.52
N ALA A 277 -14.70 11.72 -3.51
CA ALA A 277 -15.12 12.67 -2.49
C ALA A 277 -15.34 12.02 -1.11
N GLY A 278 -15.26 10.69 -1.03
CA GLY A 278 -15.33 9.94 0.23
C GLY A 278 -14.00 9.83 0.97
N GLN A 279 -12.87 10.17 0.33
CA GLN A 279 -11.54 10.16 0.95
C GLN A 279 -11.16 11.55 1.45
N LEU A 280 -10.06 11.62 2.22
CA LEU A 280 -9.50 12.87 2.76
C LEU A 280 -9.36 13.95 1.67
N ASP A 281 -9.58 15.20 2.06
CA ASP A 281 -9.29 16.32 1.18
C ASP A 281 -7.79 16.54 1.04
N VAL A 282 -7.36 17.00 -0.14
CA VAL A 282 -6.00 17.47 -0.35
C VAL A 282 -5.81 18.76 0.45
N PHE A 283 -4.92 18.74 1.45
CA PHE A 283 -4.61 19.91 2.26
C PHE A 283 -3.80 20.94 1.47
N ARG A 284 -2.81 20.47 0.71
CA ARG A 284 -2.00 21.32 -0.18
C ARG A 284 -1.42 20.52 -1.34
N TYR A 285 -1.16 21.21 -2.46
CA TYR A 285 -0.36 20.67 -3.54
C TYR A 285 1.10 21.08 -3.37
N VAL A 286 1.97 20.10 -3.15
CA VAL A 286 3.41 20.29 -3.03
C VAL A 286 4.00 20.61 -4.41
N THR A 287 4.89 21.60 -4.46
CA THR A 287 5.51 22.04 -5.71
C THR A 287 6.61 21.07 -6.16
N PRO A 288 6.91 20.97 -7.46
CA PRO A 288 8.05 20.17 -7.93
C PRO A 288 9.39 20.58 -7.30
N ALA A 289 9.57 21.87 -6.99
CA ALA A 289 10.75 22.38 -6.31
C ALA A 289 10.87 21.84 -4.89
N GLU A 290 9.78 21.83 -4.12
CA GLU A 290 9.74 21.24 -2.78
C GLU A 290 10.01 19.73 -2.81
N PHE A 291 9.44 18.98 -3.77
CA PHE A 291 9.76 17.56 -3.94
C PHE A 291 11.26 17.33 -4.20
N ALA A 292 11.88 18.17 -5.03
CA ALA A 292 13.31 18.10 -5.33
C ALA A 292 14.18 18.47 -4.11
N GLU A 293 13.73 19.41 -3.27
CA GLU A 293 14.40 19.73 -2.00
C GLU A 293 14.34 18.56 -1.03
N LEU A 294 13.15 17.99 -0.81
CA LEU A 294 12.98 16.83 0.07
C LEU A 294 13.77 15.61 -0.42
N GLN A 295 13.87 15.43 -1.74
CA GLN A 295 14.71 14.38 -2.34
C GLN A 295 16.17 14.54 -1.92
N ARG A 296 16.75 15.74 -2.11
CA ARG A 296 18.15 15.99 -1.73
C ARG A 296 18.39 15.78 -0.24
N GLU A 297 17.46 16.22 0.61
CA GLU A 297 17.53 16.01 2.06
C GLU A 297 17.53 14.51 2.39
N ALA A 298 16.60 13.74 1.84
CA ALA A 298 16.55 12.29 2.04
C ALA A 298 17.82 11.59 1.51
N GLU A 299 18.26 11.91 0.29
CA GLU A 299 19.52 11.36 -0.26
C GLU A 299 20.71 11.66 0.66
N SER A 300 20.79 12.85 1.26
CA SER A 300 21.84 13.21 2.22
C SER A 300 21.78 12.41 3.53
N MET A 301 20.63 11.83 3.87
CA MET A 301 20.44 10.91 5.01
C MET A 301 20.80 9.46 4.67
N GLY A 302 21.23 9.18 3.44
CA GLY A 302 21.78 7.88 3.04
C GLY A 302 20.75 6.85 2.58
N PHE A 303 19.57 7.25 2.09
CA PHE A 303 18.74 6.36 1.28
C PHE A 303 19.50 5.97 -0.01
N LEU A 304 19.41 4.70 -0.40
CA LEU A 304 20.02 4.20 -1.64
C LEU A 304 19.36 4.81 -2.88
N GLN A 305 18.05 4.96 -2.83
CA GLN A 305 17.26 5.54 -3.90
C GLN A 305 16.13 6.35 -3.30
N VAL A 306 15.94 7.56 -3.82
CA VAL A 306 14.79 8.39 -3.52
C VAL A 306 14.09 8.74 -4.82
N VAL A 307 12.82 8.36 -4.94
CA VAL A 307 11.97 8.75 -6.08
C VAL A 307 10.97 9.76 -5.55
N SER A 308 11.04 11.01 -6.02
CA SER A 308 10.27 12.11 -5.45
C SER A 308 9.62 12.95 -6.54
N GLY A 309 8.31 13.17 -6.42
CA GLY A 309 7.60 14.02 -7.37
C GLY A 309 6.07 13.92 -7.29
N PRO A 310 5.36 14.85 -7.94
CA PRO A 310 3.90 14.95 -7.80
C PRO A 310 3.14 13.70 -8.23
N LEU A 311 3.62 12.97 -9.23
CA LEU A 311 2.95 11.77 -9.74
C LEU A 311 3.57 10.47 -9.20
N VAL A 312 4.60 10.55 -8.36
CA VAL A 312 5.24 9.35 -7.82
C VAL A 312 4.23 8.54 -7.00
N ARG A 313 4.36 7.23 -7.13
CA ARG A 313 3.65 6.19 -6.38
C ARG A 313 4.70 5.17 -5.92
N SER A 314 4.37 4.36 -4.93
CA SER A 314 5.32 3.36 -4.40
C SER A 314 5.88 2.46 -5.50
N SER A 315 5.09 2.08 -6.52
CA SER A 315 5.55 1.25 -7.64
C SER A 315 6.02 2.03 -8.88
N TYR A 316 5.99 3.36 -8.86
CA TYR A 316 6.45 4.16 -9.99
C TYR A 316 7.97 4.09 -10.11
N HIS A 317 8.48 3.74 -11.31
CA HIS A 317 9.90 3.56 -11.61
C HIS A 317 10.61 2.49 -10.74
N ALA A 318 9.86 1.53 -10.19
CA ALA A 318 10.42 0.45 -9.35
C ALA A 318 11.41 -0.46 -10.13
N TRP A 319 11.26 -0.57 -11.46
CA TRP A 319 12.20 -1.33 -12.30
C TRP A 319 13.61 -0.73 -12.33
N GLU A 320 13.76 0.56 -11.98
CA GLU A 320 15.03 1.27 -11.88
C GLU A 320 15.73 1.04 -10.53
N THR A 321 15.14 0.23 -9.63
CA THR A 321 15.77 -0.10 -8.35
C THR A 321 17.19 -0.65 -8.57
N PRO A 322 18.22 -0.04 -7.96
CA PRO A 322 19.61 -0.46 -8.13
C PRO A 322 19.82 -1.91 -7.73
N ALA A 323 20.85 -2.53 -8.31
CA ALA A 323 21.35 -3.83 -7.84
C ALA A 323 21.71 -3.74 -6.35
N ALA A 324 21.33 -4.76 -5.58
CA ALA A 324 21.74 -4.87 -4.19
C ALA A 324 23.27 -5.06 -4.13
N VAL A 325 24.00 -4.08 -3.60
CA VAL A 325 25.47 -4.15 -3.46
C VAL A 325 25.82 -4.75 -2.10
N ALA A 326 26.57 -5.85 -2.10
CA ALA A 326 27.12 -6.47 -0.89
C ALA A 326 28.19 -5.56 -0.25
N GLY A 327 28.12 -5.37 1.09
CA GLY A 327 29.15 -4.63 1.85
C GLY A 327 28.70 -3.34 2.54
N ARG A 328 27.43 -3.22 2.96
CA ARG A 328 26.93 -2.02 3.68
C ARG A 328 27.06 -2.09 5.20
N ASP A 329 27.76 -3.09 5.72
CA ASP A 329 28.01 -3.28 7.15
C ASP A 329 29.36 -2.68 7.57
N GLU A 330 29.68 -1.46 7.13
CA GLU A 330 30.80 -0.64 7.65
C GLU A 330 30.31 0.72 8.14
#